data_AF-A0A955YFI6-F1
#
_entry.id   AF-A0A955YFI6-F1
#
_cell.length_a   1.000
_cell.length_b   1.000
_cell.length_c   1.000
_cell.angle_alpha   90.00
_cell.angle_beta   90.00
_cell.angle_gamma   90.00
#
_symmetry.space_group_name_H-M   'P 1'
#
loop_
_entity.id
_entity.type
_entity.pdbx_description
1 polymer ?
#
loop_
_entity_poly.entity_id
_entity_poly.type
_entity_poly.pdbx_seq_one_letter_code
_entity_poly.pdbx_strand_id
1 'polypeptide(L)'
;MQNLRAVLDDAVRNGVVPSASLALRVGGVEVFHHTTGMARLDPPRPALDDQPYDLASVTKVLAGTAVVASLVEEGALALDTPVAEHLGPVDPRVTVLHLLQHSSGLAAWNRFYEQTGGASFGTALARQRVFEQVLASPVEVEPGTRHTYSDIGFLWLLILAERVGGEPFAQLFHDRVTVPSRVADLRWSWPLAAATEWPCPYRQVGVEGIVHDLNCASLGGVSTHAGLFGTARAVAQLGEAFMRAAAGDPAFSGLPGRTLARLWSLEG
;
A
#
# COMPACT_ATOMS: atom_id res chain seq x y z
N MET A 1 25.84 8.40 12.66
CA MET A 1 24.60 9.22 12.63
C MET A 1 24.80 10.56 11.91
N GLN A 2 25.88 11.32 12.13
CA GLN A 2 26.16 12.56 11.38
C GLN A 2 26.16 12.34 9.85
N ASN A 3 26.73 11.24 9.36
CA ASN A 3 26.73 10.93 7.91
C ASN A 3 25.31 10.72 7.34
N LEU A 4 24.36 10.16 8.11
CA LEU A 4 22.99 9.94 7.63
C LEU A 4 22.23 11.26 7.48
N ARG A 5 22.38 12.16 8.45
CA ARG A 5 21.82 13.52 8.38
C ARG A 5 22.36 14.27 7.16
N ALA A 6 23.68 14.25 6.97
CA ALA A 6 24.33 14.91 5.84
C ALA A 6 23.82 14.41 4.49
N VAL A 7 23.62 13.10 4.32
CA VAL A 7 23.06 12.53 3.07
C VAL A 7 21.68 13.10 2.74
N LEU A 8 20.77 13.21 3.73
CA LEU A 8 19.43 13.77 3.51
C LEU A 8 19.51 15.28 3.22
N ASP A 9 20.29 16.02 4.00
CA ASP A 9 20.44 17.47 3.82
C ASP A 9 21.12 17.81 2.49
N ASP A 10 22.08 17.01 2.04
CA ASP A 10 22.72 17.14 0.72
C ASP A 10 21.74 16.83 -0.42
N ALA A 11 20.89 15.79 -0.28
CA ALA A 11 19.87 15.47 -1.28
C ALA A 11 18.88 16.63 -1.48
N VAL A 12 18.43 17.27 -0.39
CA VAL A 12 17.55 18.45 -0.47
C VAL A 12 18.30 19.66 -1.04
N ARG A 13 19.50 19.96 -0.54
CA ARG A 13 20.29 21.12 -0.98
C ARG A 13 20.66 21.05 -2.46
N ASN A 14 20.95 19.86 -2.96
CA ASN A 14 21.28 19.62 -4.37
C ASN A 14 20.05 19.48 -5.27
N GLY A 15 18.83 19.65 -4.72
CA GLY A 15 17.59 19.62 -5.49
C GLY A 15 17.18 18.24 -5.98
N VAL A 16 17.70 17.15 -5.38
CA VAL A 16 17.31 15.76 -5.73
C VAL A 16 15.87 15.51 -5.31
N VAL A 17 15.50 15.98 -4.12
CA VAL A 17 14.14 15.91 -3.59
C VAL A 17 13.78 17.22 -2.86
N PRO A 18 12.51 17.65 -2.85
CA PRO A 18 12.09 18.80 -2.07
C PRO A 18 12.23 18.60 -0.55
N SER A 19 11.89 17.40 -0.06
CA SER A 19 12.03 16.99 1.33
C SER A 19 12.37 15.50 1.44
N ALA A 20 12.94 15.11 2.57
CA ALA A 20 13.25 13.71 2.89
C ALA A 20 13.11 13.46 4.39
N SER A 21 12.71 12.24 4.76
CA SER A 21 12.65 11.76 6.13
C SER A 21 13.28 10.36 6.23
N LEU A 22 14.01 10.10 7.32
CA LEU A 22 14.63 8.82 7.62
C LEU A 22 14.46 8.49 9.10
N ALA A 23 13.98 7.29 9.40
CA ALA A 23 13.95 6.71 10.74
C ALA A 23 14.74 5.39 10.77
N LEU A 24 15.49 5.15 11.85
CA LEU A 24 16.21 3.90 12.09
C LEU A 24 15.88 3.37 13.47
N ARG A 25 15.52 2.09 13.53
CA ARG A 25 15.25 1.37 14.77
C ARG A 25 16.18 0.16 14.87
N VAL A 26 16.72 -0.09 16.05
CA VAL A 26 17.57 -1.24 16.35
C VAL A 26 17.09 -1.87 17.67
N GLY A 27 16.68 -3.14 17.62
CA GLY A 27 16.24 -3.88 18.80
C GLY A 27 15.06 -3.24 19.55
N GLY A 28 14.06 -2.70 18.85
CA GLY A 28 12.91 -2.05 19.47
C GLY A 28 13.08 -0.57 19.79
N VAL A 29 14.26 0.00 19.57
CA VAL A 29 14.58 1.37 19.98
C VAL A 29 14.86 2.24 18.75
N GLU A 30 14.23 3.41 18.68
CA GLU A 30 14.61 4.44 17.70
C GLU A 30 15.98 4.99 18.06
N VAL A 31 16.93 4.82 17.14
CA VAL A 31 18.31 5.28 17.31
C VAL A 31 18.61 6.50 16.44
N PHE A 32 17.80 6.77 15.42
CA PHE A 32 17.95 7.94 14.56
C PHE A 32 16.63 8.33 13.93
N HIS A 33 16.37 9.63 13.88
CA HIS A 33 15.33 10.22 13.06
C HIS A 33 15.78 11.58 12.56
N HIS A 34 15.52 11.87 11.28
CA HIS A 34 15.77 13.19 10.69
C HIS A 34 14.81 13.44 9.53
N THR A 35 14.24 14.63 9.49
CA THR A 35 13.44 15.14 8.38
C THR A 35 13.98 16.51 7.97
N THR A 36 14.01 16.80 6.67
CA THR A 36 14.56 18.04 6.13
C THR A 36 13.89 18.45 4.84
N GLY A 37 14.01 19.73 4.49
CA GLY A 37 13.48 20.32 3.25
C GLY A 37 12.05 20.84 3.34
N MET A 38 11.41 20.92 2.17
CA MET A 38 10.10 21.53 1.95
C MET A 38 9.08 20.45 1.58
N ALA A 39 8.05 20.27 2.42
CA ALA A 39 6.94 19.36 2.15
C ALA A 39 6.03 19.86 1.03
N ARG A 40 6.05 21.16 0.72
CA ARG A 40 5.39 21.74 -0.46
C ARG A 40 6.23 22.89 -0.98
N LEU A 41 6.35 22.99 -2.30
CA LEU A 41 7.12 24.06 -2.96
C LEU A 41 6.30 25.31 -3.23
N ASP A 42 4.99 25.18 -3.49
CA ASP A 42 4.10 26.31 -3.78
C ASP A 42 2.69 26.12 -3.19
N PRO A 43 2.20 27.02 -2.31
CA PRO A 43 3.03 27.99 -1.58
C PRO A 43 4.01 27.24 -0.67
N PRO A 44 5.26 27.74 -0.51
CA PRO A 44 6.30 27.01 0.21
C PRO A 44 5.89 26.63 1.64
N ARG A 45 6.08 25.36 2.00
CA ARG A 45 5.85 24.83 3.35
C ARG A 45 7.02 23.94 3.78
N PRO A 46 7.74 24.28 4.87
CA PRO A 46 8.76 23.41 5.43
C PRO A 46 8.18 22.04 5.81
N ALA A 47 8.99 21.00 5.71
CA ALA A 47 8.64 19.70 6.24
C ALA A 47 8.47 19.77 7.76
N LEU A 48 7.50 19.02 8.29
CA LEU A 48 7.35 18.81 9.73
C LEU A 48 8.50 17.95 10.25
N ASP A 49 8.75 17.97 11.56
CA ASP A 49 9.79 17.15 12.18
C ASP A 49 9.61 15.66 11.86
N ASP A 50 8.37 15.18 11.84
CA ASP A 50 7.97 13.83 11.44
C ASP A 50 6.95 13.90 10.29
N GLN A 51 7.44 14.27 9.11
CA GLN A 51 6.60 14.59 7.96
C GLN A 51 5.87 13.33 7.45
N PRO A 52 4.52 13.35 7.37
CA PRO A 52 3.77 12.30 6.66
C PRO A 52 3.94 12.41 5.15
N TYR A 53 4.00 11.28 4.48
CA TYR A 53 4.09 11.16 3.02
C TYR A 53 3.00 10.23 2.50
N ASP A 54 2.57 10.43 1.26
CA ASP A 54 1.88 9.38 0.48
C ASP A 54 2.89 8.24 0.27
N LEU A 55 2.57 7.05 0.78
CA LEU A 55 3.46 5.89 0.74
C LEU A 55 3.40 5.16 -0.60
N ALA A 56 2.52 5.57 -1.52
CA ALA A 56 2.40 4.98 -2.84
C ALA A 56 2.35 3.45 -2.76
N SER A 57 3.17 2.78 -3.58
CA SER A 57 3.27 1.33 -3.64
C SER A 57 3.77 0.64 -2.37
N VAL A 58 4.34 1.34 -1.39
CA VAL A 58 4.65 0.73 -0.08
C VAL A 58 3.35 0.23 0.60
N THR A 59 2.19 0.79 0.23
CA THR A 59 0.85 0.29 0.61
C THR A 59 0.66 -1.20 0.30
N LYS A 60 1.25 -1.71 -0.80
CA LYS A 60 1.17 -3.13 -1.17
C LYS A 60 1.66 -4.02 -0.06
N VAL A 61 2.84 -3.72 0.47
CA VAL A 61 3.48 -4.52 1.50
C VAL A 61 2.82 -4.26 2.86
N LEU A 62 2.64 -2.99 3.23
CA LEU A 62 2.19 -2.63 4.58
C LEU A 62 0.72 -2.91 4.84
N ALA A 63 -0.14 -2.78 3.82
CA ALA A 63 -1.57 -2.98 3.96
C ALA A 63 -2.06 -4.17 3.13
N GLY A 64 -1.84 -4.16 1.81
CA GLY A 64 -2.39 -5.18 0.91
C GLY A 64 -2.01 -6.61 1.30
N THR A 65 -0.72 -6.90 1.30
CA THR A 65 -0.15 -8.20 1.67
C THR A 65 -0.46 -8.54 3.12
N ALA A 66 -0.36 -7.60 4.06
CA ALA A 66 -0.61 -7.87 5.47
C ALA A 66 -2.07 -8.27 5.75
N VAL A 67 -3.05 -7.58 5.15
CA VAL A 67 -4.47 -7.93 5.29
C VAL A 67 -4.76 -9.30 4.67
N VAL A 68 -4.28 -9.55 3.44
CA VAL A 68 -4.47 -10.84 2.77
C VAL A 68 -3.79 -11.98 3.56
N ALA A 69 -2.59 -11.76 4.08
CA ALA A 69 -1.89 -12.73 4.91
C ALA A 69 -2.64 -13.04 6.22
N SER A 70 -3.35 -12.05 6.78
CA SER A 70 -4.23 -12.24 7.95
C SER A 70 -5.42 -13.12 7.61
N LEU A 71 -6.10 -12.85 6.49
CA LEU A 71 -7.20 -13.70 6.02
C LEU A 71 -6.73 -15.15 5.76
N VAL A 72 -5.50 -15.33 5.27
CA VAL A 72 -4.90 -16.66 5.10
C VAL A 72 -4.62 -17.33 6.45
N GLU A 73 -4.05 -16.59 7.40
CA GLU A 73 -3.70 -17.14 8.71
C GLU A 73 -4.94 -17.48 9.58
N GLU A 74 -6.03 -16.75 9.36
CA GLU A 74 -7.37 -17.01 9.92
C GLU A 74 -8.06 -18.21 9.26
N GLY A 75 -7.53 -18.73 8.14
CA GLY A 75 -8.11 -19.82 7.36
C GLY A 75 -9.30 -19.41 6.48
N ALA A 76 -9.56 -18.11 6.33
CA ALA A 76 -10.59 -17.58 5.44
C ALA A 76 -10.16 -17.61 3.96
N LEU A 77 -8.85 -17.65 3.70
CA LEU A 77 -8.24 -17.84 2.39
C LEU A 77 -7.10 -18.87 2.48
N ALA A 78 -6.72 -19.44 1.35
CA ALA A 78 -5.43 -20.12 1.21
C ALA A 78 -4.62 -19.45 0.08
N LEU A 79 -3.29 -19.60 0.13
CA LEU A 79 -2.40 -19.02 -0.90
C LEU A 79 -2.64 -19.63 -2.28
N ASP A 80 -3.00 -20.90 -2.33
CA ASP A 80 -3.30 -21.66 -3.54
C ASP A 80 -4.76 -21.55 -3.99
N THR A 81 -5.63 -20.88 -3.23
CA THR A 81 -7.04 -20.65 -3.60
C THR A 81 -7.11 -19.95 -4.98
N PRO A 82 -7.77 -20.57 -5.98
CA PRO A 82 -8.16 -19.89 -7.20
C PRO A 82 -9.06 -18.69 -6.89
N VAL A 83 -8.65 -17.50 -7.32
CA VAL A 83 -9.38 -16.27 -6.96
C VAL A 83 -10.76 -16.20 -7.60
N ALA A 84 -11.00 -16.97 -8.67
CA ALA A 84 -12.30 -17.12 -9.31
C ALA A 84 -13.40 -17.63 -8.36
N GLU A 85 -13.05 -18.39 -7.32
CA GLU A 85 -14.00 -18.88 -6.31
C GLU A 85 -14.73 -17.74 -5.59
N HIS A 86 -14.09 -16.58 -5.46
CA HIS A 86 -14.65 -15.40 -4.78
C HIS A 86 -14.90 -14.23 -5.75
N LEU A 87 -14.14 -14.15 -6.85
CA LEU A 87 -14.20 -13.02 -7.78
C LEU A 87 -15.25 -13.19 -8.88
N GLY A 88 -15.72 -14.42 -9.14
CA GLY A 88 -16.66 -14.71 -10.22
C GLY A 88 -15.93 -15.08 -11.52
N PRO A 89 -16.41 -14.68 -12.71
CA PRO A 89 -15.90 -15.14 -14.00
C PRO A 89 -14.57 -14.45 -14.39
N VAL A 90 -13.54 -14.64 -13.57
CA VAL A 90 -12.15 -14.30 -13.87
C VAL A 90 -11.37 -15.58 -14.22
N ASP A 91 -10.12 -15.44 -14.66
CA ASP A 91 -9.29 -16.59 -15.01
C ASP A 91 -9.09 -17.53 -13.79
N PRO A 92 -9.54 -18.80 -13.86
CA PRO A 92 -9.50 -19.73 -12.73
C PRO A 92 -8.10 -20.26 -12.43
N ARG A 93 -7.10 -19.97 -13.26
CA ARG A 93 -5.69 -20.36 -13.01
C ARG A 93 -4.98 -19.42 -12.04
N VAL A 94 -5.50 -18.21 -11.85
CA VAL A 94 -4.89 -17.21 -10.96
C VAL A 94 -5.22 -17.55 -9.51
N THR A 95 -4.20 -17.63 -8.67
CA THR A 95 -4.34 -17.90 -7.23
C THR A 95 -4.00 -16.65 -6.41
N VAL A 96 -4.30 -16.68 -5.11
CA VAL A 96 -3.90 -15.62 -4.18
C VAL A 96 -2.39 -15.40 -4.20
N LEU A 97 -1.61 -16.48 -4.23
CA LEU A 97 -0.15 -16.45 -4.30
C LEU A 97 0.35 -15.79 -5.58
N HIS A 98 -0.27 -16.11 -6.73
CA HIS A 98 0.08 -15.48 -8.00
C HIS A 98 -0.10 -13.96 -7.96
N LEU A 99 -1.16 -13.46 -7.31
CA LEU A 99 -1.36 -12.01 -7.16
C LEU A 99 -0.30 -11.39 -6.23
N LEU A 100 -0.05 -12.00 -5.07
CA LEU A 100 0.93 -11.51 -4.08
C LEU A 100 2.36 -11.49 -4.62
N GLN A 101 2.72 -12.45 -5.46
CA GLN A 101 4.05 -12.57 -6.07
C GLN A 101 4.19 -11.83 -7.39
N HIS A 102 3.18 -11.07 -7.82
CA HIS A 102 3.18 -10.42 -9.12
C HIS A 102 3.38 -11.40 -10.29
N SER A 103 2.87 -12.63 -10.19
CA SER A 103 3.02 -13.68 -11.20
C SER A 103 1.69 -14.14 -11.81
N SER A 104 0.63 -13.34 -11.69
CA SER A 104 -0.72 -13.67 -12.18
C SER A 104 -0.90 -13.60 -13.70
N GLY A 105 0.09 -13.11 -14.44
CA GLY A 105 -0.02 -12.89 -15.88
C GLY A 105 -0.88 -11.67 -16.28
N LEU A 106 -1.36 -10.89 -15.31
CA LEU A 106 -2.02 -9.61 -15.56
C LEU A 106 -1.00 -8.55 -16.00
N ALA A 107 -1.46 -7.60 -16.82
CA ALA A 107 -0.66 -6.43 -17.19
C ALA A 107 -0.26 -5.60 -15.96
N ALA A 108 0.79 -4.79 -16.10
CA ALA A 108 1.33 -4.00 -14.99
C ALA A 108 0.32 -2.96 -14.46
N TRP A 109 -0.34 -2.23 -15.35
CA TRP A 109 -1.18 -1.09 -14.98
C TRP A 109 -2.12 -0.68 -16.11
N ASN A 110 -3.26 -0.07 -15.78
CA ASN A 110 -4.19 0.55 -16.73
C ASN A 110 -4.88 1.78 -16.11
N ARG A 111 -5.44 2.67 -16.94
CA ARG A 111 -6.10 3.93 -16.55
C ARG A 111 -7.60 3.77 -16.28
N PHE A 112 -7.98 2.92 -15.33
CA PHE A 112 -9.40 2.68 -15.04
C PHE A 112 -10.15 3.94 -14.60
N TYR A 113 -9.46 4.88 -13.96
CA TYR A 113 -10.02 6.18 -13.56
C TYR A 113 -10.56 7.03 -14.73
N GLU A 114 -10.10 6.83 -15.98
CA GLU A 114 -10.59 7.60 -17.13
C GLU A 114 -12.07 7.29 -17.44
N GLN A 115 -12.57 6.11 -17.04
CA GLN A 115 -13.94 5.67 -17.29
C GLN A 115 -14.95 6.18 -16.24
N THR A 116 -14.49 6.73 -15.12
CA THR A 116 -15.37 7.28 -14.08
C THR A 116 -15.63 8.76 -14.28
N GLY A 117 -14.68 9.48 -14.88
CA GLY A 117 -14.64 10.95 -14.89
C GLY A 117 -14.23 11.51 -13.53
N GLY A 118 -13.38 12.55 -13.52
CA GLY A 118 -12.81 13.13 -12.29
C GLY A 118 -13.86 13.57 -11.26
N ALA A 119 -15.00 14.10 -11.71
CA ALA A 119 -16.09 14.55 -10.83
C ALA A 119 -16.79 13.42 -10.06
N SER A 120 -16.60 12.15 -10.45
CA SER A 120 -17.21 10.99 -9.80
C SER A 120 -16.25 10.22 -8.90
N PHE A 121 -15.02 10.68 -8.72
CA PHE A 121 -14.04 10.01 -7.87
C PHE A 121 -14.59 9.79 -6.45
N GLY A 122 -14.39 8.58 -5.93
CA GLY A 122 -14.84 8.19 -4.59
C GLY A 122 -16.32 7.88 -4.46
N THR A 123 -17.11 8.00 -5.53
CA THR A 123 -18.52 7.57 -5.51
C THR A 123 -18.66 6.06 -5.63
N ALA A 124 -19.76 5.50 -5.12
CA ALA A 124 -20.08 4.07 -5.27
C ALA A 124 -20.15 3.63 -6.74
N LEU A 125 -20.67 4.49 -7.62
CA LEU A 125 -20.75 4.23 -9.06
C LEU A 125 -19.35 4.18 -9.70
N ALA A 126 -18.45 5.09 -9.35
CA ALA A 126 -17.07 5.07 -9.82
C ALA A 126 -16.35 3.80 -9.37
N ARG A 127 -16.50 3.45 -8.09
CA ARG A 127 -15.96 2.21 -7.53
C ARG A 127 -16.45 0.97 -8.28
N GLN A 128 -17.76 0.88 -8.52
CA GLN A 128 -18.35 -0.23 -9.27
C GLN A 128 -17.75 -0.34 -10.68
N ARG A 129 -17.70 0.76 -11.44
CA ARG A 129 -17.17 0.76 -12.81
C ARG A 129 -15.69 0.36 -12.87
N VAL A 130 -14.87 0.85 -11.94
CA VAL A 130 -13.46 0.47 -11.86
C VAL A 130 -13.33 -1.02 -11.56
N PHE A 131 -14.12 -1.55 -10.62
CA PHE A 131 -14.08 -2.98 -10.28
C PHE A 131 -14.51 -3.87 -11.45
N GLU A 132 -15.54 -3.50 -12.19
CA GLU A 132 -15.95 -4.22 -13.40
C GLU A 132 -14.81 -4.32 -14.43
N GLN A 133 -14.09 -3.21 -14.67
CA GLN A 133 -12.96 -3.19 -15.61
C GLN A 133 -11.73 -3.93 -15.10
N VAL A 134 -11.43 -3.80 -13.80
CA VAL A 134 -10.35 -4.54 -13.15
C VAL A 134 -10.57 -6.04 -13.29
N LEU A 135 -11.78 -6.54 -12.99
CA LEU A 135 -12.11 -7.96 -13.12
C LEU A 135 -12.15 -8.44 -14.58
N ALA A 136 -12.47 -7.56 -15.52
CA ALA A 136 -12.42 -7.85 -16.96
C ALA A 136 -11.00 -7.83 -17.56
N SER A 137 -9.97 -7.52 -16.77
CA SER A 137 -8.59 -7.45 -17.27
C SER A 137 -8.08 -8.84 -17.68
N PRO A 138 -7.49 -8.98 -18.89
CA PRO A 138 -7.06 -10.28 -19.39
C PRO A 138 -5.79 -10.76 -18.68
N VAL A 139 -5.69 -12.08 -18.51
CA VAL A 139 -4.44 -12.77 -18.16
C VAL A 139 -3.70 -13.07 -19.46
N GLU A 140 -2.60 -12.35 -19.69
CA GLU A 140 -1.85 -12.36 -20.96
C GLU A 140 -0.80 -13.47 -21.01
N VAL A 141 -0.36 -13.94 -19.84
CA VAL A 141 0.71 -14.93 -19.67
C VAL A 141 0.25 -15.99 -18.69
N GLU A 142 0.73 -17.23 -18.84
CA GLU A 142 0.44 -18.31 -17.90
C GLU A 142 0.85 -17.92 -16.47
N PRO A 143 -0.07 -17.98 -15.49
CA PRO A 143 0.25 -17.66 -14.10
C PRO A 143 1.42 -18.50 -13.56
N GLY A 144 2.27 -17.89 -12.73
CA GLY A 144 3.46 -18.51 -12.16
C GLY A 144 4.68 -18.56 -13.09
N THR A 145 4.54 -18.27 -14.39
CA THR A 145 5.67 -18.38 -15.34
C THR A 145 6.49 -17.10 -15.50
N ARG A 146 5.95 -15.95 -15.11
CA ARG A 146 6.62 -14.65 -15.22
C ARG A 146 6.19 -13.72 -14.10
N HIS A 147 7.14 -12.97 -13.54
CA HIS A 147 6.86 -11.88 -12.62
C HIS A 147 6.71 -10.55 -13.37
N THR A 148 5.53 -9.94 -13.29
CA THR A 148 5.20 -8.61 -13.80
C THR A 148 4.64 -7.79 -12.64
N TYR A 149 5.38 -6.79 -12.17
CA TYR A 149 4.91 -5.88 -11.12
C TYR A 149 3.59 -5.23 -11.55
N SER A 150 2.49 -5.63 -10.90
CA SER A 150 1.12 -5.39 -11.36
C SER A 150 0.25 -4.75 -10.28
N ASP A 151 -0.20 -3.53 -10.56
CA ASP A 151 -1.23 -2.84 -9.79
C ASP A 151 -2.60 -3.50 -10.00
N ILE A 152 -2.87 -4.04 -11.19
CA ILE A 152 -4.11 -4.75 -11.50
C ILE A 152 -4.25 -5.98 -10.60
N GLY A 153 -3.17 -6.74 -10.40
CA GLY A 153 -3.18 -7.88 -9.48
C GLY A 153 -3.48 -7.48 -8.03
N PHE A 154 -2.96 -6.35 -7.57
CA PHE A 154 -3.31 -5.85 -6.25
C PHE A 154 -4.75 -5.31 -6.20
N LEU A 155 -5.28 -4.71 -7.26
CA LEU A 155 -6.69 -4.34 -7.35
C LEU A 155 -7.62 -5.57 -7.29
N TRP A 156 -7.21 -6.72 -7.83
CA TRP A 156 -7.91 -7.99 -7.60
C TRP A 156 -7.87 -8.39 -6.12
N LEU A 157 -6.72 -8.26 -5.46
CA LEU A 157 -6.60 -8.51 -4.01
C LEU A 157 -7.49 -7.59 -3.18
N LEU A 158 -7.72 -6.34 -3.59
CA LEU A 158 -8.66 -5.45 -2.91
C LEU A 158 -10.08 -6.02 -2.92
N ILE A 159 -10.57 -6.39 -4.11
CA ILE A 159 -11.92 -6.93 -4.28
C ILE A 159 -12.04 -8.26 -3.52
N LEU A 160 -11.01 -9.11 -3.60
CA LEU A 160 -10.97 -10.39 -2.91
C LEU A 160 -11.02 -10.20 -1.38
N ALA A 161 -10.16 -9.34 -0.83
CA ALA A 161 -10.08 -9.10 0.60
C ALA A 161 -11.40 -8.56 1.17
N GLU A 162 -12.06 -7.62 0.49
CA GLU A 162 -13.36 -7.11 0.93
C GLU A 162 -14.48 -8.15 0.84
N ARG A 163 -14.50 -8.98 -0.22
CA ARG A 163 -15.52 -10.04 -0.35
C ARG A 163 -15.36 -11.13 0.70
N VAL A 164 -14.13 -11.54 0.99
CA VAL A 164 -13.87 -12.59 1.98
C VAL A 164 -13.96 -12.06 3.40
N GLY A 165 -13.42 -10.86 3.64
CA GLY A 165 -13.43 -10.20 4.95
C GLY A 165 -14.79 -9.62 5.34
N GLY A 166 -15.69 -9.38 4.37
CA GLY A 166 -17.04 -8.87 4.61
C GLY A 166 -17.12 -7.39 5.01
N GLU A 167 -15.99 -6.68 5.01
CA GLU A 167 -15.86 -5.30 5.47
C GLU A 167 -15.04 -4.46 4.48
N PRO A 168 -15.20 -3.12 4.46
CA PRO A 168 -14.35 -2.24 3.66
C PRO A 168 -12.86 -2.41 4.01
N PHE A 169 -11.98 -2.29 3.01
CA PHE A 169 -10.56 -2.56 3.19
C PHE A 169 -9.87 -1.73 4.28
N ALA A 170 -10.30 -0.48 4.48
CA ALA A 170 -9.79 0.37 5.57
C ALA A 170 -10.06 -0.23 6.95
N GLN A 171 -11.23 -0.86 7.14
CA GLN A 171 -11.60 -1.53 8.38
C GLN A 171 -10.80 -2.82 8.57
N LEU A 172 -10.64 -3.61 7.49
CA LEU A 172 -9.79 -4.81 7.52
C LEU A 172 -8.35 -4.47 7.92
N PHE A 173 -7.78 -3.41 7.35
CA PHE A 173 -6.44 -2.92 7.71
C PHE A 173 -6.37 -2.44 9.15
N HIS A 174 -7.38 -1.71 9.62
CA HIS A 174 -7.43 -1.27 11.01
C HIS A 174 -7.40 -2.45 11.99
N ASP A 175 -8.33 -3.40 11.82
CA ASP A 175 -8.53 -4.47 12.80
C ASP A 175 -7.41 -5.51 12.77
N ARG A 176 -6.85 -5.79 11.59
CA ARG A 176 -5.86 -6.86 11.39
C ARG A 176 -4.42 -6.37 11.37
N VAL A 177 -4.18 -5.06 11.23
CA VAL A 177 -2.83 -4.51 11.14
C VAL A 177 -2.57 -3.42 12.17
N THR A 178 -3.28 -2.30 12.15
CA THR A 178 -2.91 -1.16 13.02
C THR A 178 -3.22 -1.41 14.49
N VAL A 179 -4.36 -2.03 14.81
CA VAL A 179 -4.71 -2.43 16.19
C VAL A 179 -3.68 -3.41 16.78
N PRO A 180 -3.38 -4.57 16.16
CA PRO A 180 -2.44 -5.53 16.72
C PRO A 180 -0.98 -5.04 16.70
N SER A 181 -0.57 -4.24 15.70
CA SER A 181 0.78 -3.65 15.67
C SER A 181 0.96 -2.45 16.60
N ARG A 182 -0.15 -1.80 16.99
CA ARG A 182 -0.20 -0.57 17.80
C ARG A 182 0.43 0.64 17.11
N VAL A 183 0.53 0.61 15.79
CA VAL A 183 1.06 1.72 14.96
C VAL A 183 -0.12 2.57 14.49
N ALA A 184 -0.29 3.75 15.09
CA ALA A 184 -1.43 4.64 14.84
C ALA A 184 -1.20 5.66 13.71
N ASP A 185 0.06 5.91 13.33
CA ASP A 185 0.45 6.92 12.34
C ASP A 185 0.48 6.36 10.91
N LEU A 186 -0.58 5.64 10.55
CA LEU A 186 -0.87 5.13 9.21
C LEU A 186 -2.33 5.44 8.87
N ARG A 187 -2.57 6.19 7.78
CA ARG A 187 -3.89 6.76 7.46
C ARG A 187 -4.19 6.69 5.96
N TRP A 188 -5.45 6.75 5.56
CA TRP A 188 -5.86 6.74 4.14
C TRP A 188 -5.97 8.14 3.51
N SER A 189 -5.86 9.15 4.34
CA SER A 189 -5.65 10.55 3.97
C SER A 189 -4.94 11.23 5.12
N TRP A 190 -4.15 12.25 4.82
CA TRP A 190 -3.41 12.94 5.87
C TRP A 190 -3.25 14.42 5.55
N PRO A 191 -4.04 15.30 6.19
CA PRO A 191 -3.86 16.74 6.05
C PRO A 191 -2.41 17.14 6.39
N LEU A 192 -1.74 17.86 5.48
CA LEU A 192 -0.32 18.25 5.58
C LEU A 192 0.70 17.18 5.20
N ALA A 193 0.32 16.03 4.64
CA ALA A 193 1.28 15.17 3.95
C ALA A 193 2.06 15.96 2.89
N ALA A 194 3.28 15.54 2.58
CA ALA A 194 4.06 16.21 1.57
C ALA A 194 3.32 16.19 0.23
N ALA A 195 3.35 17.32 -0.48
CA ALA A 195 2.74 17.43 -1.79
C ALA A 195 3.50 16.56 -2.79
N THR A 196 2.77 15.78 -3.58
CA THR A 196 3.36 14.85 -4.56
C THR A 196 3.40 15.46 -5.96
N GLU A 197 2.43 16.29 -6.31
CA GLU A 197 2.33 16.93 -7.63
C GLU A 197 1.58 18.27 -7.54
N TRP A 198 2.01 19.25 -8.35
CA TRP A 198 1.33 20.54 -8.50
C TRP A 198 1.55 21.13 -9.90
N PRO A 199 0.49 21.41 -10.67
CA PRO A 199 -0.85 20.82 -10.57
C PRO A 199 -0.85 19.36 -11.07
N CYS A 200 -1.75 18.53 -10.56
CA CYS A 200 -2.00 17.22 -11.15
C CYS A 200 -2.59 17.37 -12.56
N PRO A 201 -1.99 16.78 -13.61
CA PRO A 201 -2.49 16.94 -14.99
C PRO A 201 -3.93 16.46 -15.21
N TYR A 202 -4.40 15.49 -14.41
CA TYR A 202 -5.77 14.99 -14.54
C TYR A 202 -6.76 15.76 -13.67
N ARG A 203 -6.39 16.07 -12.42
CA ARG A 203 -7.29 16.69 -11.43
C ARG A 203 -7.30 18.22 -11.48
N GLN A 204 -6.31 18.85 -12.13
CA GLN A 204 -6.15 20.30 -12.23
C GLN A 204 -6.05 21.01 -10.87
N VAL A 205 -5.66 20.28 -9.83
CA VAL A 205 -5.44 20.77 -8.46
C VAL A 205 -4.13 20.20 -7.91
N GLY A 206 -3.61 20.82 -6.86
CA GLY A 206 -2.53 20.25 -6.07
C GLY A 206 -2.88 18.96 -5.37
N VAL A 207 -1.89 18.10 -5.22
CA VAL A 207 -2.06 16.80 -4.56
C VAL A 207 -1.22 16.79 -3.31
N GLU A 208 -1.94 17.02 -2.21
CA GLU A 208 -1.39 17.15 -0.88
C GLU A 208 -2.40 16.55 0.10
N GLY A 209 -1.98 15.56 0.88
CA GLY A 209 -2.84 14.87 1.84
C GLY A 209 -3.96 14.00 1.25
N ILE A 210 -4.01 13.89 -0.08
CA ILE A 210 -4.86 12.99 -0.84
C ILE A 210 -3.99 12.11 -1.73
N VAL A 211 -4.41 10.87 -1.99
CA VAL A 211 -3.59 9.90 -2.74
C VAL A 211 -3.24 10.42 -4.14
N HIS A 212 -1.99 10.23 -4.55
CA HIS A 212 -1.51 10.62 -5.87
C HIS A 212 -2.00 9.67 -6.98
N ASP A 213 -2.06 8.36 -6.70
CA ASP A 213 -2.54 7.37 -7.67
C ASP A 213 -4.02 7.61 -8.04
N LEU A 214 -4.30 7.78 -9.33
CA LEU A 214 -5.63 8.12 -9.83
C LEU A 214 -6.62 6.95 -9.82
N ASN A 215 -6.16 5.70 -9.97
CA ASN A 215 -7.03 4.54 -9.77
C ASN A 215 -7.48 4.46 -8.32
N CYS A 216 -6.54 4.59 -7.37
CA CYS A 216 -6.86 4.64 -5.94
C CYS A 216 -7.75 5.83 -5.59
N ALA A 217 -7.49 7.02 -6.14
CA ALA A 217 -8.34 8.19 -5.95
C ALA A 217 -9.77 7.95 -6.44
N SER A 218 -9.93 7.32 -7.61
CA SER A 218 -11.25 6.98 -8.17
C SER A 218 -12.04 6.01 -7.27
N LEU A 219 -11.33 5.15 -6.52
CA LEU A 219 -11.90 4.21 -5.56
C LEU A 219 -12.23 4.82 -4.19
N GLY A 220 -11.97 6.11 -3.98
CA GLY A 220 -12.20 6.82 -2.71
C GLY A 220 -10.97 6.93 -1.82
N GLY A 221 -9.77 6.68 -2.36
CA GLY A 221 -8.50 6.87 -1.65
C GLY A 221 -7.99 5.65 -0.88
N VAL A 222 -8.74 4.54 -0.86
CA VAL A 222 -8.39 3.32 -0.13
C VAL A 222 -8.21 2.16 -1.11
N SER A 223 -7.03 1.57 -1.13
CA SER A 223 -6.75 0.37 -1.90
C SER A 223 -5.58 -0.44 -1.33
N THR A 224 -5.38 -1.63 -1.85
CA THR A 224 -4.23 -2.50 -1.55
C THR A 224 -2.95 -2.05 -2.26
N HIS A 225 -3.05 -1.38 -3.42
CA HIS A 225 -1.89 -1.03 -4.25
C HIS A 225 -1.27 0.34 -3.92
N ALA A 226 -2.07 1.26 -3.38
CA ALA A 226 -1.73 2.65 -3.04
C ALA A 226 -2.77 3.22 -2.06
N GLY A 227 -2.54 4.44 -1.56
CA GLY A 227 -3.51 5.19 -0.72
C GLY A 227 -3.11 5.32 0.75
N LEU A 228 -2.14 4.54 1.23
CA LEU A 228 -1.67 4.67 2.60
C LEU A 228 -0.73 5.87 2.73
N PHE A 229 -0.92 6.65 3.79
CA PHE A 229 -0.06 7.71 4.25
C PHE A 229 0.61 7.31 5.55
N GLY A 230 1.85 7.74 5.75
CA GLY A 230 2.58 7.45 6.97
C GLY A 230 3.84 8.27 7.10
N THR A 231 4.44 8.22 8.28
CA THR A 231 5.75 8.80 8.54
C THR A 231 6.85 7.74 8.44
N ALA A 232 8.12 8.18 8.33
CA ALA A 232 9.25 7.26 8.34
C ALA A 232 9.28 6.40 9.62
N ARG A 233 8.89 7.00 10.76
CA ARG A 233 8.77 6.27 12.03
C ARG A 233 7.70 5.19 12.00
N ALA A 234 6.50 5.53 11.53
CA ALA A 234 5.38 4.58 11.48
C ALA A 234 5.71 3.37 10.58
N VAL A 235 6.32 3.63 9.42
CA VAL A 235 6.80 2.56 8.52
C VAL A 235 7.84 1.67 9.20
N ALA A 236 8.82 2.27 9.88
CA ALA A 236 9.85 1.51 10.59
C ALA A 236 9.27 0.68 11.76
N GLN A 237 8.31 1.23 12.51
CA GLN A 237 7.61 0.54 13.60
C GLN A 237 6.79 -0.64 13.08
N LEU A 238 6.05 -0.47 11.98
CA LEU A 238 5.23 -1.56 11.43
C LEU A 238 6.12 -2.66 10.83
N GLY A 239 7.20 -2.30 10.13
CA GLY A 239 8.18 -3.26 9.64
C GLY A 239 8.80 -4.09 10.78
N GLU A 240 9.16 -3.45 11.88
CA GLU A 240 9.63 -4.13 13.09
C GLU A 240 8.56 -5.06 13.69
N ALA A 241 7.30 -4.60 13.78
CA ALA A 241 6.19 -5.41 14.27
C ALA A 241 5.98 -6.68 13.41
N PHE A 242 6.03 -6.55 12.07
CA PHE A 242 5.95 -7.71 11.18
C PHE A 242 7.13 -8.67 11.34
N MET A 243 8.37 -8.17 11.46
CA MET A 243 9.54 -9.02 11.68
C MET A 243 9.44 -9.78 13.02
N ARG A 244 8.96 -9.12 14.08
CA ARG A 244 8.77 -9.75 15.39
C ARG A 244 7.63 -10.77 15.37
N ALA A 245 6.52 -10.47 14.70
CA ALA A 245 5.43 -11.42 14.49
C ALA A 245 5.92 -12.66 13.72
N ALA A 246 6.67 -12.47 12.64
CA ALA A 246 7.26 -13.57 11.85
C ALA A 246 8.26 -14.41 12.65
N ALA A 247 8.96 -13.82 13.62
CA ALA A 247 9.83 -14.51 14.57
C ALA A 247 9.07 -15.19 15.73
N GLY A 248 7.73 -15.10 15.76
CA GLY A 248 6.89 -15.73 16.79
C GLY A 248 6.81 -14.98 18.11
N ASP A 249 7.06 -13.66 18.12
CA ASP A 249 6.92 -12.83 19.32
C ASP A 249 5.46 -12.75 19.80
N PRO A 250 5.14 -13.23 21.02
CA PRO A 250 3.77 -13.20 21.54
C PRO A 250 3.17 -11.79 21.67
N ALA A 251 3.99 -10.74 21.76
CA ALA A 251 3.50 -9.37 21.82
C ALA A 251 2.77 -8.93 20.54
N PHE A 252 3.03 -9.62 19.43
CA PHE A 252 2.49 -9.34 18.10
C PHE A 252 1.71 -10.52 17.52
N SER A 253 1.19 -11.41 18.37
CA SER A 253 0.44 -12.60 17.95
C SER A 253 -0.87 -12.32 17.19
N GLY A 254 -1.35 -11.07 17.20
CA GLY A 254 -2.50 -10.63 16.41
C GLY A 254 -2.15 -10.25 14.96
N LEU A 255 -0.87 -10.22 14.60
CA LEU A 255 -0.41 -10.03 13.22
C LEU A 255 -0.22 -11.38 12.53
N PRO A 256 -0.25 -11.45 11.19
CA PRO A 256 -0.11 -12.69 10.42
C PRO A 256 1.35 -13.16 10.32
N GLY A 257 1.97 -13.40 11.47
CA GLY A 257 3.40 -13.72 11.55
C GLY A 257 3.78 -14.96 10.77
N ARG A 258 2.99 -16.04 10.84
CA ARG A 258 3.32 -17.30 10.17
C ARG A 258 3.19 -17.18 8.66
N THR A 259 2.14 -16.53 8.18
CA THR A 259 1.95 -16.32 6.74
C THR A 259 3.00 -15.36 6.18
N LEU A 260 3.33 -14.28 6.90
CA LEU A 260 4.41 -13.37 6.49
C LEU A 260 5.77 -14.07 6.44
N ALA A 261 6.11 -14.88 7.45
CA ALA A 261 7.34 -15.66 7.46
C ALA A 261 7.43 -16.60 6.25
N ARG A 262 6.32 -17.25 5.88
CA ARG A 262 6.24 -18.09 4.68
C ARG A 262 6.48 -17.29 3.40
N LEU A 263 5.82 -16.13 3.25
CA LEU A 263 5.95 -15.26 2.06
C LEU A 263 7.36 -14.67 1.90
N TRP A 264 8.14 -14.55 2.98
CA TRP A 264 9.51 -14.04 2.94
C TRP A 264 10.58 -15.13 2.81
N SER A 265 10.18 -16.40 2.86
CA SER A 265 11.10 -17.51 2.64
C SER A 265 11.36 -17.70 1.14
N LEU A 266 12.59 -18.09 0.79
CA LEU A 266 12.98 -18.43 -0.58
C LEU A 266 12.34 -19.73 -1.08
N GLU A 267 11.66 -20.47 -0.20
CA GLU A 267 11.03 -21.77 -0.46
C GLU A 267 9.51 -21.66 -0.63
N GLY A 268 9.00 -20.45 -0.90
CA GLY A 268 7.58 -20.17 -1.11
C GLY A 268 6.89 -21.11 -2.11
#